data_AF-A0A9P7EC97-F1
#
_entry.id   AF-A0A9P7EC97-F1
#
_cell.length_a   1.000
_cell.length_b   1.000
_cell.length_c   1.000
_cell.angle_alpha   90.00
_cell.angle_beta   90.00
_cell.angle_gamma   90.00
#
_symmetry.space_group_name_H-M   'P 1'
#
loop_
_entity.id
_entity.type
_entity.pdbx_description
1 polymer ?
#
loop_
_entity_poly.entity_id
_entity_poly.type
_entity_poly.pdbx_seq_one_letter_code
_entity_poly.pdbx_strand_id
1 'polypeptide(L)'
;MPGHYALWGNNVHHHNISPSNLMVYMTTDGQYIGVLNDFNLSSTGDSPSGQEHTGTVPFMAIELLTKEAIEGKVKHLYWHDAESFLWVLTWVSLHYQKG
;
A
#
# COMPACT_ATOMS: atom_id res chain seq x y z
N MET A 1 -0.54 -12.71 11.37
CA MET A 1 -0.89 -12.54 9.93
C MET A 1 0.40 -12.43 9.13
N PRO A 2 0.46 -12.92 7.88
CA PRO A 2 1.62 -12.71 7.01
C PRO A 2 1.81 -11.21 6.77
N GLY A 3 3.07 -10.74 6.75
CA GLY A 3 3.38 -9.36 6.39
C GLY A 3 3.14 -9.09 4.90
N HIS A 4 3.15 -7.81 4.49
CA HIS A 4 2.87 -7.39 3.11
C HIS A 4 3.72 -8.14 2.06
N TYR A 5 5.03 -8.31 2.29
CA TYR A 5 5.90 -9.08 1.38
C TYR A 5 5.48 -10.55 1.22
N ALA A 6 5.02 -11.17 2.31
CA ALA A 6 4.54 -12.56 2.26
C ALA A 6 3.23 -12.67 1.46
N LEU A 7 2.32 -11.70 1.59
CA LEU A 7 1.10 -11.65 0.76
C LEU A 7 1.44 -11.46 -0.72
N TRP A 8 2.36 -10.55 -1.02
CA TRP A 8 2.85 -10.35 -2.39
C TRP A 8 3.42 -11.64 -2.98
N GLY A 9 4.27 -12.35 -2.24
CA GLY A 9 4.81 -13.65 -2.65
C GLY A 9 3.76 -14.75 -2.84
N ASN A 10 2.56 -14.60 -2.24
CA ASN A 10 1.41 -15.48 -2.44
C ASN A 10 0.41 -14.93 -3.46
N ASN A 11 0.86 -14.02 -4.35
CA ASN A 11 0.06 -13.43 -5.41
C ASN A 11 -1.14 -12.62 -4.89
N VAL A 12 -1.03 -12.00 -3.71
CA VAL A 12 -2.03 -11.07 -3.15
C VAL A 12 -1.41 -9.68 -3.09
N HIS A 13 -1.78 -8.82 -4.03
CA HIS A 13 -1.22 -7.48 -4.17
C HIS A 13 -2.19 -6.44 -3.60
N HIS A 14 -1.72 -5.50 -2.78
CA HIS A 14 -2.62 -4.62 -2.01
C HIS A 14 -3.12 -3.40 -2.79
N HIS A 15 -2.22 -2.73 -3.51
CA HIS A 15 -2.45 -1.54 -4.34
C HIS A 15 -2.87 -0.25 -3.61
N ASN A 16 -3.36 -0.34 -2.37
CA ASN A 16 -3.89 0.82 -1.63
C ASN A 16 -3.18 1.07 -0.28
N ILE A 17 -1.86 1.29 -0.31
CA ILE A 17 -1.11 1.62 0.90
C ILE A 17 -1.34 3.10 1.26
N SER A 18 -1.90 3.36 2.44
CA SER A 18 -2.18 4.72 2.93
C SER A 18 -2.27 4.75 4.46
N PRO A 19 -2.16 5.91 5.12
CA PRO A 19 -2.22 5.99 6.58
C PRO A 19 -3.54 5.47 7.16
N SER A 20 -4.66 5.62 6.44
CA SER A 20 -5.98 5.13 6.89
C SER A 20 -6.08 3.62 6.87
N ASN A 21 -5.25 2.95 6.07
CA ASN A 21 -5.25 1.49 5.90
C ASN A 21 -4.19 0.81 6.79
N LEU A 22 -3.35 1.58 7.47
CA LEU A 22 -2.41 1.08 8.48
C LEU A 22 -3.02 1.23 9.87
N MET A 23 -3.36 0.09 10.48
CA MET A 23 -3.81 0.04 11.86
C MET A 23 -2.69 -0.40 12.79
N VAL A 24 -2.80 -0.03 14.06
CA VAL A 24 -1.94 -0.54 15.13
C VAL A 24 -2.84 -0.93 16.29
N TYR A 25 -2.59 -2.09 16.89
CA TYR A 25 -3.18 -2.48 18.17
C TYR A 25 -2.09 -2.93 19.14
N MET A 26 -2.37 -2.78 20.43
CA MET A 26 -1.48 -3.24 21.50
C MET A 26 -1.97 -4.58 22.02
N THR A 27 -1.07 -5.55 22.12
CA THR A 27 -1.35 -6.86 22.71
C THR A 27 -1.43 -6.77 24.23
N THR A 28 -1.96 -7.81 24.88
CA THR A 28 -2.07 -7.88 26.34
C THR A 28 -0.73 -7.85 27.07
N ASP A 29 0.34 -8.29 26.40
CA ASP A 29 1.73 -8.24 26.89
C ASP A 29 2.47 -6.94 26.50
N GLY A 30 1.76 -5.95 25.94
CA GLY A 30 2.28 -4.61 25.70
C GLY A 30 3.04 -4.42 24.38
N GLN A 31 2.96 -5.38 23.45
CA GLN A 31 3.58 -5.25 22.12
C GLN A 31 2.63 -4.51 21.16
N TYR A 32 3.19 -3.62 20.32
CA TYR A 32 2.45 -2.99 19.23
C TYR A 32 2.53 -3.84 17.97
N ILE A 33 1.37 -4.17 17.40
CA ILE A 33 1.26 -4.92 16.14
C ILE A 33 0.61 -4.05 15.09
N GLY A 34 1.33 -3.86 13.97
CA GLY A 34 0.81 -3.22 12.77
C GLY A 34 -0.05 -4.18 11.94
N VAL A 35 -1.15 -3.70 11.40
CA VAL A 35 -2.06 -4.44 10.52
C VAL A 35 -2.34 -3.60 9.28
N LEU A 36 -2.14 -4.19 8.11
CA LEU A 36 -2.58 -3.62 6.84
C LEU A 36 -4.00 -4.10 6.56
N ASN A 37 -4.91 -3.15 6.33
CA ASN A 37 -6.34 -3.37 6.10
C ASN A 37 -6.76 -2.90 4.70
N ASP A 38 -8.02 -3.17 4.34
CA ASP A 38 -8.67 -2.68 3.11
C ASP A 38 -8.12 -3.29 1.80
N PHE A 39 -8.35 -4.59 1.66
CA PHE A 39 -8.00 -5.38 0.47
C PHE A 39 -9.04 -5.29 -0.67
N ASN A 40 -9.96 -4.32 -0.64
CA ASN A 40 -11.00 -4.20 -1.66
C ASN A 40 -10.46 -3.86 -3.07
N LEU A 41 -9.26 -3.29 -3.13
CA LEU A 41 -8.52 -3.01 -4.38
C LEU A 41 -7.43 -4.06 -4.67
N SER A 42 -7.41 -5.14 -3.90
CA SER A 42 -6.39 -6.16 -4.07
C SER A 42 -6.60 -6.97 -5.34
N SER A 43 -5.50 -7.47 -5.90
CA SER A 43 -5.53 -8.33 -7.06
C SER A 43 -4.74 -9.62 -6.85
N THR A 44 -5.11 -10.62 -7.64
CA THR A 44 -4.29 -11.81 -7.87
C THR A 44 -3.51 -11.62 -9.17
N GLY A 45 -2.17 -11.67 -9.09
CA GLY A 45 -1.20 -11.13 -10.05
C GLY A 45 -1.12 -11.71 -11.47
N ASP A 46 -2.23 -12.22 -11.99
CA ASP A 46 -2.33 -12.83 -13.31
C ASP A 46 -2.45 -11.81 -14.46
N SER A 47 -2.80 -10.54 -14.19
CA SER A 47 -2.89 -9.46 -15.20
C SER A 47 -3.04 -8.07 -14.54
N PRO A 48 -2.81 -6.96 -15.28
CA PRO A 48 -3.21 -5.63 -14.81
C PRO A 48 -4.67 -5.69 -14.40
N SER A 49 -4.97 -5.37 -13.15
CA SER A 49 -6.32 -5.49 -12.61
C SER A 49 -7.28 -4.45 -13.19
N GLY A 50 -6.75 -3.47 -13.92
CA GLY A 50 -7.44 -2.24 -14.28
C GLY A 50 -7.69 -1.33 -13.06
N GLN A 51 -7.25 -1.72 -11.86
CA GLN A 51 -7.39 -0.96 -10.62
C GLN A 51 -6.09 -0.27 -10.19
N GLU A 52 -5.08 -0.25 -11.07
CA GLU A 52 -3.76 0.32 -10.78
C GLU A 52 -3.82 1.84 -10.53
N HIS A 53 -4.91 2.50 -10.95
CA HIS A 53 -5.17 3.92 -10.77
C HIS A 53 -6.16 4.24 -9.65
N THR A 54 -6.64 3.24 -8.91
CA THR A 54 -7.73 3.41 -7.92
C THR A 54 -7.24 3.58 -6.48
N GLY A 55 -5.93 3.65 -6.26
CA GLY A 55 -5.33 3.83 -4.94
C GLY A 55 -5.50 5.23 -4.34
N THR A 56 -5.00 5.42 -3.12
CA THR A 56 -5.04 6.72 -2.44
C THR A 56 -4.01 7.67 -3.06
N VAL A 57 -4.45 8.56 -3.96
CA VAL A 57 -3.59 9.38 -4.86
C VAL A 57 -2.34 10.00 -4.22
N PRO A 58 -2.38 10.66 -3.04
CA PRO A 58 -1.18 11.23 -2.42
C PRO A 58 -0.09 10.22 -2.03
N PHE A 59 -0.43 8.95 -1.93
CA PHE A 59 0.47 7.86 -1.53
C PHE A 59 0.75 6.90 -2.67
N MET A 60 0.19 7.10 -3.87
CA MET A 60 0.49 6.24 -5.00
C MET A 60 1.92 6.46 -5.50
N ALA A 61 2.54 5.40 -6.01
CA ALA A 61 3.82 5.50 -6.69
C ALA A 61 3.75 6.44 -7.90
N ILE A 62 4.82 7.19 -8.15
CA ILE A 62 4.83 8.23 -9.19
C ILE A 62 4.52 7.64 -10.58
N GLU A 63 5.01 6.45 -10.91
CA GLU A 63 4.74 5.83 -12.21
C GLU A 63 3.25 5.52 -12.40
N LEU A 64 2.53 5.20 -11.31
CA LEU A 64 1.09 4.94 -11.35
C LEU A 64 0.25 6.21 -11.58
N LEU A 65 0.87 7.39 -11.49
CA LEU A 65 0.25 8.68 -11.82
C LEU A 65 0.41 9.07 -13.30
N THR A 66 1.13 8.27 -14.09
CA THR A 66 1.32 8.52 -15.52
C THR A 66 0.04 8.25 -16.32
N LYS A 67 -0.06 8.84 -17.52
CA LYS A 67 -1.18 8.60 -18.42
C LYS A 67 -1.28 7.12 -18.80
N GLU A 68 -0.13 6.48 -19.03
CA GLU A 68 -0.02 5.07 -19.37
C GLU A 68 -0.56 4.18 -18.25
N ALA A 69 -0.25 4.50 -16.98
CA ALA A 69 -0.78 3.78 -15.84
C ALA A 69 -2.28 3.95 -15.65
N ILE A 70 -2.80 5.18 -15.83
CA ILE A 70 -4.24 5.47 -15.77
C ILE A 70 -4.99 4.71 -16.87
N GLU A 71 -4.38 4.55 -18.06
CA GLU A 71 -4.92 3.73 -19.14
C GLU A 71 -4.78 2.21 -18.91
N GLY A 72 -4.26 1.79 -17.74
CA GLY A 72 -4.10 0.39 -17.37
C GLY A 72 -2.94 -0.33 -18.09
N LYS A 73 -2.00 0.42 -18.66
CA LYS A 73 -0.87 -0.12 -19.45
C LYS A 73 0.37 -0.40 -18.60
N VAL A 74 0.44 0.16 -17.40
CA VAL A 74 1.51 -0.11 -16.43
C VAL A 74 1.02 -1.18 -15.47
N LYS A 75 1.84 -2.22 -15.28
CA LYS A 75 1.57 -3.27 -14.30
C LYS A 75 1.96 -2.77 -12.92
N HIS A 76 1.11 -2.99 -11.91
CA HIS A 76 1.50 -2.74 -10.53
C HIS A 76 2.51 -3.79 -10.06
N LEU A 77 3.65 -3.31 -9.58
CA LEU A 77 4.81 -4.07 -9.14
C LEU A 77 5.05 -3.82 -7.65
N TYR A 78 5.80 -4.72 -7.01
CA TYR A 78 6.02 -4.64 -5.56
C TYR A 78 6.61 -3.30 -5.11
N TRP A 79 7.48 -2.72 -5.94
CA TRP A 79 8.12 -1.45 -5.64
C TRP A 79 7.14 -0.27 -5.63
N HIS A 80 5.99 -0.36 -6.31
CA HIS A 80 4.95 0.66 -6.22
C HIS A 80 4.32 0.70 -4.83
N ASP A 81 4.04 -0.48 -4.25
CA ASP A 81 3.59 -0.57 -2.84
C ASP A 81 4.71 -0.12 -1.88
N ALA A 82 5.97 -0.46 -2.16
CA ALA A 82 7.11 -0.01 -1.36
C ALA A 82 7.30 1.51 -1.38
N GLU A 83 7.15 2.16 -2.54
CA GLU A 83 7.18 3.62 -2.67
C GLU A 83 6.03 4.25 -1.88
N SER A 84 4.85 3.64 -1.92
CA SER A 84 3.68 4.08 -1.14
C SER A 84 3.96 4.07 0.37
N PHE A 85 4.66 3.05 0.89
CA PHE A 85 5.11 3.04 2.29
C PHE A 85 6.07 4.19 2.62
N LEU A 86 6.95 4.60 1.70
CA LEU A 86 7.84 5.76 1.88
C LEU A 86 7.04 7.07 1.93
N TRP A 87 6.00 7.22 1.10
CA TRP A 87 5.10 8.37 1.15
C TRP A 87 4.34 8.44 2.47
N VAL A 88 3.85 7.30 2.97
CA VAL A 88 3.21 7.22 4.29
C VAL A 88 4.16 7.61 5.41
N LEU A 89 5.38 7.05 5.42
CA LEU A 89 6.40 7.39 6.42
C LEU A 89 6.72 8.88 6.41
N THR A 90 6.92 9.46 5.22
CA THR A 90 7.18 10.88 5.05
C THR A 90 6.05 11.74 5.61
N TRP A 91 4.80 11.40 5.26
CA TRP A 91 3.61 12.09 5.77
C TRP A 91 3.53 12.03 7.30
N VAL A 92 3.70 10.84 7.89
CA VAL A 92 3.70 10.67 9.35
C VAL A 92 4.79 11.50 9.99
N SER A 93 6.02 11.46 9.49
CA SER A 93 7.15 12.22 10.04
C SER A 93 6.94 13.74 9.98
N LEU A 94 6.29 14.26 8.93
CA LEU A 94 6.00 15.69 8.80
C LEU A 94 4.82 16.14 9.67
N HIS A 95 3.84 15.26 9.92
CA HIS A 95 2.66 15.57 10.70
C HIS A 95 2.80 15.25 12.20
N TYR A 96 3.82 14.49 12.59
CA TYR A 96 4.02 14.12 14.00
C TYR A 96 4.60 15.30 14.79
N GLN A 97 3.74 15.97 15.56
CA GLN A 97 4.08 17.19 16.29
C GLN A 97 4.72 16.95 17.68
N LYS A 98 4.84 15.70 18.13
CA LYS A 98 5.35 15.36 19.47
C LYS A 98 6.57 14.45 19.40
N GLY A 99 7.72 15.01 19.02
CA GLY A 99 9.01 14.33 19.12
C GLY A 99 9.37 13.91 20.54
#